data_AF-A0A7C2VTQ7-F1
#
_entry.id   AF-A0A7C2VTQ7-F1
#
_cell.length_a   1.000
_cell.length_b   1.000
_cell.length_c   1.000
_cell.angle_alpha   90.00
_cell.angle_beta   90.00
_cell.angle_gamma   90.00
#
_symmetry.space_group_name_H-M   'P 1'
#
loop_
_entity.id
_entity.type
_entity.pdbx_description
1 polymer ?
#
loop_
_entity_poly.entity_id
_entity_poly.type
_entity_poly.pdbx_seq_one_letter_code
_entity_poly.pdbx_strand_id
1 'polypeptide(L)'
;LLGHWLYFQSLLITKLSFREALRYSLCIPLLSRFYKHQPHVIWHYLVVSFREELVWRASIQNALGNSLLGVIVTATLFTAIHTKSSRASVLSLTELWLFAILLGFFFQRWGSLALVIGMHTIRNVNLTFYFRVRGRLGVVSKSPVKE
;
A
#
# COMPACT_ATOMS: atom_id res chain seq x y z
N LEU A 1 10.72 0.67 9.90
CA LEU A 1 10.90 2.14 9.70
C LEU A 1 10.73 2.53 8.23
N LEU A 2 11.51 1.96 7.29
CA LEU A 2 11.43 2.28 5.85
C LEU A 2 10.02 2.10 5.25
N GLY A 3 9.32 1.01 5.56
CA GLY A 3 7.93 0.80 5.09
C GLY A 3 6.92 1.84 5.61
N HIS A 4 7.11 2.37 6.83
CA HIS A 4 6.26 3.46 7.34
C HIS A 4 6.59 4.78 6.67
N TRP A 5 7.87 5.04 6.40
CA TRP A 5 8.30 6.21 5.67
C TRP A 5 7.79 6.20 4.23
N LEU A 6 7.84 5.05 3.55
CA LEU A 6 7.28 4.89 2.20
C LEU A 6 5.76 5.05 2.17
N TYR A 7 5.06 4.55 3.20
CA TYR A 7 3.64 4.80 3.35
C TYR A 7 3.34 6.29 3.63
N PHE A 8 4.16 6.96 4.43
CA PHE A 8 4.04 8.40 4.68
C PHE A 8 4.26 9.21 3.39
N GLN A 9 5.25 8.84 2.57
CA GLN A 9 5.48 9.44 1.26
C GLN A 9 4.30 9.15 0.31
N SER A 10 3.76 7.92 0.27
CA SER A 10 2.59 7.64 -0.55
C SER A 10 1.36 8.44 -0.10
N LEU A 11 1.18 8.62 1.22
CA LEU A 11 0.13 9.46 1.79
C LEU A 11 0.25 10.93 1.36
N LEU A 12 1.47 11.50 1.40
CA LEU A 12 1.74 12.88 0.97
C LEU A 12 1.49 13.12 -0.53
N ILE A 13 1.80 12.12 -1.37
CA ILE A 13 1.68 12.24 -2.82
C ILE A 13 0.23 12.06 -3.30
N THR A 14 -0.59 11.24 -2.63
CA THR A 14 -1.81 10.71 -3.28
C THR A 14 -3.12 10.84 -2.54
N LYS A 15 -3.17 10.98 -1.21
CA LYS A 15 -4.46 10.92 -0.50
C LYS A 15 -4.74 12.05 0.48
N LEU A 16 -3.75 12.86 0.79
CA LEU A 16 -3.85 13.76 1.92
C LEU A 16 -3.38 15.15 1.53
N SER A 17 -4.23 16.14 1.76
CA SER A 17 -3.72 17.49 2.01
C SER A 17 -2.61 17.39 3.07
N PHE A 18 -1.59 18.26 3.02
CA PHE A 18 -0.51 18.29 4.03
C PHE A 18 -1.04 18.18 5.48
N ARG A 19 -2.24 18.74 5.73
CA ARG A 19 -2.97 18.65 7.00
C ARG A 19 -3.33 17.22 7.42
N GLU A 20 -3.78 16.37 6.49
CA GLU A 20 -4.16 15.00 6.83
C GLU A 20 -2.93 14.11 7.03
N ALA A 21 -1.83 14.34 6.29
CA ALA A 21 -0.56 13.66 6.53
C ALA A 21 -0.02 13.99 7.94
N LEU A 22 -0.12 15.26 8.36
CA LEU A 22 0.21 15.68 9.71
C LEU A 22 -0.67 15.00 10.77
N ARG A 23 -1.99 14.90 10.52
CA ARG A 23 -2.93 14.18 11.42
C ARG A 23 -2.59 12.69 11.52
N TYR A 24 -2.17 12.05 10.44
CA TYR A 24 -1.70 10.67 10.46
C TYR A 24 -0.43 10.53 11.32
N SER A 25 0.54 11.44 11.17
CA SER A 25 1.76 11.45 11.98
C SER A 25 1.48 11.56 13.47
N LEU A 26 0.51 12.38 13.87
CA LEU A 26 0.05 12.48 15.27
C LEU A 26 -0.56 11.17 15.81
N CYS A 27 -1.01 10.28 14.92
CA CYS A 27 -1.56 8.98 15.28
C CYS A 27 -0.53 7.84 15.27
N ILE A 28 0.73 8.08 14.88
CA ILE A 28 1.80 7.07 14.89
C ILE A 28 1.96 6.41 16.27
N PRO A 29 1.87 7.11 17.42
CA PRO A 29 1.93 6.45 18.72
C PRO A 29 0.85 5.38 18.91
N LEU A 30 -0.34 5.58 18.32
CA LEU A 30 -1.45 4.62 18.38
C LEU A 30 -1.20 3.39 17.50
N LEU A 31 -0.34 3.49 16.49
CA LEU A 31 0.03 2.38 15.62
C LEU A 31 0.72 1.25 16.41
N SER A 32 1.56 1.60 17.39
CA SER A 32 2.18 0.62 18.29
C SER A 32 1.13 -0.18 19.08
N ARG A 33 0.07 0.48 19.54
CA ARG A 33 -1.07 -0.17 20.22
C ARG A 33 -1.87 -1.02 19.24
N PHE A 34 -2.08 -0.54 18.02
CA PHE A 34 -2.75 -1.31 16.97
C PHE A 34 -2.03 -2.63 16.70
N TYR A 35 -0.71 -2.60 16.54
CA TYR A 35 0.09 -3.81 16.36
C TYR A 35 -0.05 -4.79 17.53
N LYS A 36 -0.01 -4.31 18.78
CA LYS A 36 -0.16 -5.15 19.97
C LYS A 36 -1.55 -5.79 20.09
N HIS A 37 -2.60 -5.06 19.76
CA HIS A 37 -3.98 -5.50 20.01
C HIS A 37 -4.63 -6.20 18.81
N GLN A 38 -4.03 -6.15 17.63
CA GLN A 38 -4.59 -6.71 16.39
C GLN A 38 -3.56 -7.55 15.61
N PRO A 39 -2.90 -8.54 16.24
CA PRO A 39 -1.85 -9.34 15.58
C PRO A 39 -2.38 -10.11 14.36
N HIS A 40 -3.66 -10.52 14.39
CA HIS A 40 -4.31 -11.21 13.29
C HIS A 40 -4.37 -10.37 12.00
N VAL A 41 -4.46 -9.03 12.10
CA VAL A 41 -4.45 -8.13 10.93
C VAL A 41 -3.08 -8.13 10.27
N ILE A 42 -2.00 -8.14 11.07
CA ILE A 42 -0.63 -8.21 10.58
C ILE A 42 -0.42 -9.54 9.85
N TRP A 43 -0.83 -10.64 10.48
CA TRP A 43 -0.70 -11.97 9.91
C TRP A 43 -1.46 -12.10 8.59
N HIS A 44 -2.70 -11.62 8.55
CA HIS A 44 -3.51 -11.59 7.34
C HIS A 44 -2.79 -10.87 6.19
N TYR A 45 -2.29 -9.65 6.43
CA TYR A 45 -1.59 -8.90 5.39
C TYR A 45 -0.21 -9.45 5.05
N LEU A 46 0.45 -10.15 5.98
CA LEU A 46 1.67 -10.88 5.67
C LEU A 46 1.40 -11.99 4.64
N VAL A 47 0.36 -12.79 4.87
CA VAL A 47 -0.04 -13.87 3.95
C VAL A 47 -0.50 -13.33 2.60
N VAL A 48 -1.31 -12.26 2.59
CA VAL A 48 -1.75 -11.61 1.35
C VAL A 48 -0.56 -11.08 0.56
N SER A 49 0.31 -10.27 1.19
CA SER A 49 1.49 -9.72 0.53
C SER A 49 2.47 -10.80 0.10
N PHE A 50 2.65 -11.86 0.88
CA PHE A 50 3.48 -13.00 0.49
C PHE A 50 3.00 -13.63 -0.82
N ARG A 51 1.70 -13.94 -0.92
CA ARG A 51 1.12 -14.53 -2.13
C ARG A 51 1.20 -13.59 -3.32
N GLU A 52 0.91 -12.31 -3.13
CA GLU A 52 0.97 -11.33 -4.20
C GLU A 52 2.39 -11.12 -4.70
N GLU A 53 3.38 -10.92 -3.83
CA GLU A 53 4.76 -10.69 -4.26
C GLU A 53 5.39 -11.94 -4.92
N LEU A 54 5.01 -13.16 -4.50
CA LEU A 54 5.42 -14.38 -5.21
C LEU A 54 4.94 -14.40 -6.67
N VAL A 55 3.68 -14.03 -6.90
CA VAL A 55 3.11 -14.00 -8.25
C VAL A 55 3.72 -12.85 -9.05
N TRP A 56 3.69 -11.63 -8.50
CA TRP A 56 4.02 -10.44 -9.27
C TRP A 56 5.52 -10.22 -9.41
N ARG A 57 6.33 -10.47 -8.38
CA ARG A 57 7.78 -10.24 -8.43
C ARG A 57 8.55 -11.48 -8.82
N ALA A 58 8.41 -12.54 -8.02
CA ALA A 58 9.20 -13.75 -8.24
C ALA A 58 8.83 -14.48 -9.55
N SER A 59 7.59 -14.34 -10.01
CA SER A 59 7.12 -14.97 -11.25
C SER A 59 7.06 -13.98 -12.42
N ILE A 60 6.11 -13.04 -12.41
CA ILE A 60 5.82 -12.19 -13.57
C ILE A 60 6.97 -11.23 -13.90
N GLN A 61 7.41 -10.41 -12.95
CA GLN A 61 8.50 -9.45 -13.20
C GLN A 61 9.81 -10.15 -13.57
N ASN A 62 10.11 -11.27 -12.92
CA ASN A 62 11.29 -12.08 -13.21
C ASN A 62 11.23 -12.68 -14.63
N ALA A 63 10.06 -13.19 -15.06
CA ALA A 63 9.85 -13.68 -16.42
C ALA A 63 9.98 -12.56 -17.48
N LEU A 64 9.68 -11.31 -17.11
CA LEU A 64 9.91 -10.11 -17.94
C LEU A 64 11.37 -9.59 -17.86
N GLY A 65 12.27 -10.38 -17.29
CA GLY A 65 13.72 -10.12 -17.27
C GLY A 65 14.18 -9.12 -16.21
N ASN A 66 13.36 -8.79 -15.21
CA ASN A 66 13.68 -7.80 -14.18
C ASN A 66 14.20 -6.46 -14.76
N SER A 67 13.72 -6.07 -15.93
CA SER A 67 14.05 -4.79 -16.57
C SER A 67 13.13 -3.67 -16.06
N LEU A 68 13.49 -2.42 -16.32
CA LEU A 68 12.61 -1.27 -16.02
C LEU A 68 11.26 -1.42 -16.73
N LEU A 69 11.26 -1.89 -17.98
CA LEU A 69 10.03 -2.19 -18.73
C LEU A 69 9.22 -3.29 -18.04
N GLY A 70 9.89 -4.35 -17.56
CA GLY A 70 9.26 -5.42 -16.79
C GLY A 70 8.60 -4.91 -15.50
N VAL A 71 9.22 -3.97 -14.79
CA VAL A 71 8.63 -3.29 -13.62
C VAL A 71 7.34 -2.56 -14.00
N ILE A 72 7.39 -1.74 -15.06
CA ILE A 72 6.25 -0.92 -15.50
C ILE A 72 5.08 -1.82 -15.95
N VAL A 73 5.36 -2.85 -16.75
CA VAL A 73 4.34 -3.81 -17.22
C VAL A 73 3.72 -4.55 -16.04
N THR A 74 4.54 -5.06 -15.11
CA THR A 74 4.06 -5.77 -13.92
C THR A 74 3.19 -4.86 -13.05
N ALA A 75 3.58 -3.61 -12.84
CA ALA A 75 2.81 -2.63 -12.07
C ALA A 75 1.46 -2.31 -12.71
N THR A 76 1.42 -2.17 -14.04
CA THR A 76 0.19 -1.94 -14.80
C THR A 76 -0.76 -3.13 -14.70
N LEU A 77 -0.27 -4.36 -14.90
CA LEU A 77 -1.07 -5.57 -14.77
C LEU A 77 -1.60 -5.76 -13.34
N PHE A 78 -0.74 -5.56 -12.34
CA PHE A 78 -1.13 -5.59 -10.93
C PHE A 78 -2.24 -4.58 -10.64
N THR A 79 -2.11 -3.35 -11.13
CA THR A 79 -3.14 -2.32 -10.92
C THR A 79 -4.43 -2.66 -11.65
N ALA A 80 -4.34 -3.17 -12.88
CA ALA A 80 -5.48 -3.53 -13.71
C ALA A 80 -6.38 -4.57 -13.04
N ILE A 81 -5.83 -5.61 -12.40
CA ILE A 81 -6.66 -6.61 -11.70
C ILE A 81 -7.40 -6.02 -10.49
N HIS A 82 -6.91 -4.93 -9.91
CA HIS A 82 -7.51 -4.23 -8.78
C HIS A 82 -8.56 -3.18 -9.20
N THR A 83 -8.70 -2.88 -10.50
CA THR A 83 -9.70 -1.93 -11.01
C THR A 83 -11.14 -2.42 -10.83
N LYS A 84 -11.35 -3.74 -10.81
CA LYS A 84 -12.69 -4.35 -10.65
C LYS A 84 -13.29 -4.14 -9.25
N SER A 85 -12.51 -3.65 -8.30
CA SER A 85 -13.05 -3.17 -7.02
C SER A 85 -13.84 -1.88 -7.27
N SER A 86 -15.16 -2.03 -7.44
CA SER A 86 -16.16 -1.09 -8.00
C SER A 86 -16.28 0.32 -7.40
N ARG A 87 -15.31 0.77 -6.59
CA ARG A 87 -15.26 2.09 -5.95
C ARG A 87 -13.85 2.73 -5.94
N ALA A 88 -12.88 2.18 -6.67
CA ALA A 88 -11.55 2.76 -6.73
C ALA A 88 -11.55 4.06 -7.56
N SER A 89 -11.23 5.19 -6.93
CA SER A 89 -11.00 6.44 -7.67
C SER A 89 -9.74 6.33 -8.53
N VAL A 90 -9.67 7.11 -9.63
CA VAL A 90 -8.46 7.22 -10.47
C VAL A 90 -7.22 7.50 -9.61
N LEU A 91 -7.35 8.40 -8.64
CA LEU A 91 -6.28 8.73 -7.70
C LEU A 91 -5.82 7.51 -6.87
N SER A 92 -6.74 6.66 -6.41
CA SER A 92 -6.39 5.44 -5.68
C SER A 92 -5.74 4.39 -6.56
N LEU A 93 -6.06 4.34 -7.85
CA LEU A 93 -5.41 3.46 -8.81
C LEU A 93 -4.00 3.95 -9.15
N THR A 94 -3.82 5.26 -9.33
CA THR A 94 -2.50 5.87 -9.52
C THR A 94 -1.59 5.62 -8.33
N GLU A 95 -2.11 5.75 -7.10
CA GLU A 95 -1.36 5.39 -5.88
C GLU A 95 -0.91 3.93 -5.90
N LEU A 96 -1.82 3.01 -6.23
CA LEU A 96 -1.52 1.59 -6.29
C LEU A 96 -0.46 1.28 -7.34
N TRP A 97 -0.54 1.93 -8.50
CA TRP A 97 0.40 1.77 -9.60
C TRP A 97 1.80 2.28 -9.25
N LEU A 98 1.90 3.49 -8.68
CA LEU A 98 3.17 4.05 -8.22
C LEU A 98 3.80 3.19 -7.12
N PHE A 99 2.98 2.68 -6.19
CA PHE A 99 3.46 1.76 -5.17
C PHE A 99 3.97 0.45 -5.77
N ALA A 100 3.27 -0.10 -6.78
CA ALA A 100 3.70 -1.29 -7.48
C ALA A 100 5.03 -1.06 -8.22
N ILE A 101 5.21 0.09 -8.91
CA ILE A 101 6.50 0.47 -9.51
C ILE A 101 7.60 0.49 -8.46
N LEU A 102 7.34 1.14 -7.32
CA LEU A 102 8.30 1.24 -6.24
C LEU A 102 8.75 -0.15 -5.76
N LEU A 103 7.80 -1.03 -5.43
CA LEU A 103 8.12 -2.42 -5.06
C LEU A 103 8.91 -3.14 -6.15
N GLY A 104 8.55 -2.94 -7.42
CA GLY A 104 9.24 -3.57 -8.54
C GLY A 104 10.67 -3.09 -8.70
N PHE A 105 10.91 -1.79 -8.49
CA PHE A 105 12.26 -1.20 -8.46
C PHE A 105 13.08 -1.74 -7.27
N PHE A 106 12.48 -1.85 -6.08
CA PHE A 106 13.15 -2.45 -4.92
C PHE A 106 13.48 -3.95 -5.17
N PHE A 107 12.57 -4.70 -5.79
CA PHE A 107 12.87 -6.08 -6.16
C PHE A 107 13.99 -6.16 -7.19
N GLN A 108 13.95 -5.32 -8.22
CA GLN A 108 14.98 -5.27 -9.27
C GLN A 108 16.37 -4.93 -8.70
N ARG A 109 16.44 -3.95 -7.81
CA ARG A 109 17.72 -3.42 -7.31
C ARG A 109 18.38 -4.28 -6.23
N TRP A 110 17.58 -4.97 -5.40
CA TRP A 110 18.08 -5.75 -4.25
C TRP A 110 17.82 -7.26 -4.35
N GLY A 111 16.99 -7.72 -5.28
CA GLY A 111 16.65 -9.15 -5.44
C GLY A 111 15.96 -9.79 -4.23
N SER A 112 15.52 -9.00 -3.24
CA SER A 112 15.02 -9.53 -1.97
C SER A 112 13.50 -9.56 -1.95
N LEU A 113 12.93 -10.77 -2.04
CA LEU A 113 11.49 -10.97 -1.92
C LEU A 113 10.98 -10.63 -0.52
N ALA A 114 11.75 -10.96 0.52
CA ALA A 114 11.41 -10.66 1.92
C ALA A 114 11.27 -9.14 2.16
N LEU A 115 12.12 -8.33 1.53
CA LEU A 115 12.04 -6.87 1.62
C LEU A 115 10.72 -6.34 1.05
N VAL A 116 10.37 -6.74 -0.18
CA VAL A 116 9.15 -6.25 -0.83
C VAL A 116 7.88 -6.77 -0.16
N ILE A 117 7.89 -8.01 0.34
CA ILE A 117 6.80 -8.54 1.18
C ILE A 117 6.63 -7.67 2.41
N GLY A 118 7.71 -7.39 3.15
CA GLY A 118 7.65 -6.56 4.35
C GLY A 118 7.13 -5.15 4.06
N MET A 119 7.60 -4.52 2.98
CA MET A 119 7.11 -3.20 2.54
C MET A 119 5.62 -3.22 2.21
N HIS A 120 5.17 -4.24 1.47
CA HIS A 120 3.78 -4.41 1.10
C HIS A 120 2.89 -4.66 2.34
N THR A 121 3.29 -5.56 3.23
CA THR A 121 2.56 -5.82 4.48
C THR A 121 2.43 -4.56 5.32
N ILE A 122 3.53 -3.80 5.48
CA ILE A 122 3.50 -2.54 6.25
C ILE A 122 2.54 -1.53 5.62
N ARG A 123 2.54 -1.38 4.29
CA ARG A 123 1.57 -0.51 3.60
C ARG A 123 0.14 -0.93 3.91
N ASN A 124 -0.18 -2.21 3.74
CA ASN A 124 -1.55 -2.69 3.91
C ASN A 124 -2.03 -2.56 5.35
N VAL A 125 -1.16 -2.83 6.33
CA VAL A 125 -1.48 -2.57 7.75
C VAL A 125 -1.71 -1.08 7.99
N ASN A 126 -0.85 -0.20 7.47
CA ASN A 126 -1.01 1.23 7.67
C ASN A 126 -2.28 1.78 7.02
N LEU A 127 -2.65 1.29 5.82
CA LEU A 127 -3.93 1.63 5.18
C LEU A 127 -5.11 1.24 6.06
N THR A 128 -5.10 0.02 6.60
CA THR A 128 -6.17 -0.47 7.46
C THR A 128 -6.25 0.28 8.78
N PHE A 129 -5.09 0.61 9.37
CA PHE A 129 -5.02 1.48 10.53
C PHE A 129 -5.60 2.87 10.22
N TYR A 130 -5.17 3.49 9.11
CA TYR A 130 -5.65 4.80 8.67
C TYR A 130 -7.18 4.82 8.51
N PHE A 131 -7.77 3.85 7.82
CA PHE A 131 -9.23 3.78 7.67
C PHE A 131 -9.97 3.64 9.01
N ARG A 132 -9.40 2.91 9.98
CA ARG A 132 -9.99 2.78 11.33
C ARG A 132 -9.90 4.07 12.15
N VAL A 133 -8.80 4.83 12.04
CA VAL A 133 -8.64 6.08 12.79
C VAL A 133 -9.25 7.30 12.08
N ARG A 134 -9.39 7.27 10.75
CA ARG A 134 -9.98 8.36 9.95
C ARG A 134 -11.38 8.75 10.45
N GLY A 135 -12.20 7.77 10.83
CA GLY A 135 -13.52 8.02 11.43
C GLY A 135 -13.46 8.73 12.79
N ARG A 136 -12.39 8.52 13.57
CA ARG A 136 -12.15 9.20 14.86
C ARG A 136 -11.51 10.59 14.71
N LEU A 137 -10.89 10.85 13.57
CA LEU A 137 -10.22 12.13 13.27
C LEU A 137 -11.16 13.23 12.75
N GLY A 138 -12.48 13.02 12.84
CA GLY A 138 -13.48 14.00 12.42
C GLY A 138 -13.43 14.34 10.92
N VAL A 139 -12.80 13.48 10.10
CA VAL A 139 -12.86 13.61 8.65
C VAL A 139 -14.21 13.09 8.21
N VAL A 140 -15.22 13.96 8.30
CA VAL A 140 -16.55 13.72 7.75
C VAL A 140 -16.36 13.43 6.26
N SER A 141 -16.52 12.15 5.90
CA SER A 141 -16.92 11.79 4.57
C SER A 141 -18.13 12.64 4.23
N LYS A 142 -17.99 13.59 3.29
CA LYS A 142 -19.17 13.98 2.50
C LYS A 142 -19.65 12.67 1.86
N SER A 143 -20.62 12.03 2.50
CA SER A 143 -21.42 11.00 1.85
C SER A 143 -21.95 11.65 0.58
N PRO A 144 -21.80 11.06 -0.62
CA PRO A 144 -22.79 11.38 -1.63
C PRO A 144 -24.12 10.94 -1.01
N VAL A 145 -25.05 11.88 -0.99
CA VAL A 145 -26.41 11.71 -0.54
C VAL A 145 -26.98 10.46 -1.22
N LYS A 146 -27.62 9.60 -0.42
CA LYS A 146 -28.48 8.52 -0.91
C LYS A 146 -29.67 9.16 -1.62
N GLU A 147 -29.94 8.74 -2.86
CA GLU A 147 -31.28 8.32 -3.31
C GLU A 147 -31.11 7.07 -4.17
#